data_AF-A0A101FWY9-F1
#
_entry.id   AF-A0A101FWY9-F1
#
_cell.length_a   1.000
_cell.length_b   1.000
_cell.length_c   1.000
_cell.angle_alpha   90.00
_cell.angle_beta   90.00
_cell.angle_gamma   90.00
#
_symmetry.space_group_name_H-M   'P 1'
#
loop_
_entity.id
_entity.type
_entity.pdbx_description
1 polymer ?
#
loop_
_entity_poly.entity_id
_entity_poly.type
_entity_poly.pdbx_seq_one_letter_code
_entity_poly.pdbx_strand_id
1 'polypeptide(L)'
;RFPIDGISYEVYNEDLCSTCEDVFVSGWARVAGEGVVGLARKDAERGARAVLQYLDTLTAKSNNRVQDVLDNLARSGNPIVDLSGLQKLWAVEEKIAAEKGLPEFKFDSKEAMLRVIEET
;
A
#
# COMPACT_ATOMS: atom_id res chain seq x y z
N ARG A 1 -7.96 19.56 11.85
CA ARG A 1 -6.90 19.60 10.83
C ARG A 1 -5.57 19.28 11.47
N PHE A 2 -4.75 18.48 10.79
CA PHE A 2 -3.56 17.84 11.37
C PHE A 2 -2.28 18.12 10.55
N PRO A 3 -1.86 19.39 10.42
CA PRO A 3 -0.67 19.73 9.64
C PRO A 3 0.61 19.33 10.37
N ILE A 4 1.59 18.82 9.63
CA ILE A 4 2.95 18.53 10.13
C ILE A 4 3.93 19.45 9.42
N ASP A 5 4.68 20.24 10.19
CA ASP A 5 5.60 21.26 9.67
C ASP A 5 4.93 22.24 8.68
N GLY A 6 3.63 22.54 8.89
CA GLY A 6 2.83 23.40 8.02
C GLY A 6 2.26 22.70 6.76
N ILE A 7 2.51 21.41 6.57
CA ILE A 7 2.04 20.63 5.43
C ILE A 7 0.79 19.83 5.82
N SER A 8 -0.28 19.95 5.03
CA SER A 8 -1.48 19.12 5.16
C SER A 8 -1.33 17.80 4.41
N TYR A 9 -1.78 16.72 5.05
CA TYR A 9 -1.86 15.38 4.47
C TYR A 9 -3.31 14.92 4.24
N GLU A 10 -4.29 15.71 4.70
CA GLU A 10 -5.72 15.49 4.52
C GLU A 10 -6.12 15.71 3.05
N VAL A 11 -6.96 14.82 2.49
CA VAL A 11 -7.47 14.96 1.12
C VAL A 11 -8.57 16.01 1.04
N TYR A 12 -8.50 16.85 0.01
CA TYR A 12 -9.52 17.81 -0.34
C TYR A 12 -10.19 17.41 -1.65
N ASN A 13 -11.52 17.36 -1.65
CA ASN A 13 -12.33 17.16 -2.84
C ASN A 13 -12.74 18.53 -3.39
N GLU A 14 -12.19 18.90 -4.55
CA GLU A 14 -12.45 20.20 -5.19
C GLU A 14 -13.89 20.32 -5.70
N ASP A 15 -14.46 19.24 -6.24
CA ASP A 15 -15.83 19.22 -6.80
C ASP A 15 -16.91 19.43 -5.72
N LEU A 16 -16.67 18.88 -4.52
CA LEU A 16 -17.56 19.00 -3.38
C LEU A 16 -17.18 20.14 -2.44
N CYS A 17 -16.07 20.84 -2.73
CA CYS A 17 -15.45 21.84 -1.86
C CYS A 17 -15.31 21.34 -0.40
N SER A 18 -15.09 20.04 -0.23
CA SER A 18 -15.17 19.37 1.08
C SER A 18 -13.93 18.53 1.32
N THR A 19 -13.46 18.55 2.57
CA THR A 19 -12.42 17.62 3.01
C THR A 19 -13.01 16.22 3.07
N CYS A 20 -12.33 15.25 2.47
CA CYS A 20 -12.65 13.85 2.72
C CYS A 20 -12.20 13.54 4.15
N GLU A 21 -13.15 13.49 5.08
CA GLU A 21 -12.90 13.08 6.45
C GLU A 21 -12.21 11.71 6.44
N ASP A 22 -11.21 11.52 7.30
CA ASP A 22 -10.53 10.25 7.53
C ASP A 22 -9.59 9.80 6.39
N VAL A 23 -9.45 10.60 5.32
CA VAL A 23 -8.61 10.25 4.16
C VAL A 23 -7.34 11.10 4.13
N PHE A 24 -6.20 10.42 4.13
CA PHE A 24 -4.87 11.03 4.11
C PHE A 24 -4.04 10.47 2.96
N VAL A 25 -3.17 11.30 2.37
CA VAL A 25 -2.28 10.92 1.26
C VAL A 25 -0.84 11.31 1.55
N SER A 26 0.11 10.47 1.12
CA SER A 26 1.55 10.73 1.26
C SER A 26 2.34 10.17 0.08
N GLY A 27 3.63 10.50 0.01
CA GLY A 27 4.50 10.11 -1.09
C GLY A 27 4.07 10.76 -2.40
N TRP A 28 4.25 10.05 -3.52
CA TRP A 28 3.94 10.61 -4.84
C TRP A 28 2.46 10.87 -5.09
N ALA A 29 1.56 10.18 -4.36
CA ALA A 29 0.13 10.49 -4.39
C ALA A 29 -0.18 11.90 -3.85
N ARG A 30 0.72 12.46 -3.02
CA ARG A 30 0.61 13.82 -2.48
C ARG A 30 1.47 14.82 -3.26
N VAL A 31 2.72 14.47 -3.57
CA VAL A 31 3.66 15.32 -4.31
C VAL A 31 4.37 14.49 -5.38
N ALA A 32 3.87 14.60 -6.60
CA ALA A 32 4.52 14.02 -7.76
C ALA A 32 5.76 14.83 -8.15
N GLY A 33 6.81 14.15 -8.64
CA GLY A 33 7.94 14.81 -9.32
C GLY A 33 9.18 15.12 -8.48
N GLU A 34 9.17 14.91 -7.15
CA GLU A 34 10.38 15.10 -6.33
C GLU A 34 11.31 13.87 -6.26
N GLY A 35 10.88 12.72 -6.82
CA GLY A 35 11.70 11.64 -7.39
C GLY A 35 12.67 10.85 -6.49
N VAL A 36 13.03 11.34 -5.31
CA VAL A 36 14.04 10.72 -4.44
C VAL A 36 13.36 9.89 -3.35
N VAL A 37 13.71 8.61 -3.26
CA VAL A 37 13.16 7.65 -2.27
C VAL A 37 13.24 8.20 -0.84
N GLY A 38 14.33 8.89 -0.50
CA GLY A 38 14.51 9.53 0.81
C GLY A 38 13.49 10.64 1.11
N LEU A 39 13.11 11.43 0.09
CA LEU A 39 12.08 12.47 0.25
C LEU A 39 10.69 11.83 0.40
N ALA A 40 10.38 10.80 -0.39
CA ALA A 40 9.13 10.04 -0.25
C ALA A 40 8.99 9.39 1.13
N ARG A 41 10.09 8.84 1.68
CA ARG A 41 10.11 8.30 3.05
C ARG A 41 9.82 9.38 4.09
N LYS A 42 10.56 10.50 4.04
CA LYS A 42 10.35 11.63 4.97
C LYS A 42 8.92 12.13 4.91
N ASP A 43 8.34 12.15 3.72
CA ASP A 43 6.95 12.52 3.54
C ASP A 43 5.97 11.53 4.16
N ALA A 44 6.16 10.23 3.94
CA ALA A 44 5.34 9.17 4.53
C ALA A 44 5.38 9.18 6.06
N GLU A 45 6.55 9.42 6.66
CA GLU A 45 6.71 9.54 8.12
C GLU A 45 5.89 10.71 8.68
N ARG A 46 5.84 11.84 7.99
CA ARG A 46 4.99 12.99 8.36
C ARG A 46 3.51 12.69 8.16
N GLY A 47 3.13 12.04 7.05
CA GLY A 47 1.76 11.61 6.80
C GLY A 47 1.23 10.68 7.90
N ALA A 48 2.04 9.69 8.30
CA ALA A 48 1.70 8.80 9.41
C ALA A 48 1.48 9.56 10.72
N ARG A 49 2.33 10.56 11.03
CA ARG A 49 2.13 11.43 12.21
C ARG A 49 0.82 12.21 12.16
N ALA A 50 0.43 12.73 10.99
CA ALA A 50 -0.85 13.42 10.82
C ALA A 50 -2.03 12.48 11.10
N VAL A 51 -1.97 11.23 10.61
CA VAL A 51 -2.99 10.21 10.88
C VAL A 51 -3.06 9.86 12.37
N LEU A 52 -1.93 9.70 13.05
CA LEU A 52 -1.92 9.41 14.49
C LEU A 52 -2.56 10.55 15.30
N GLN A 53 -2.20 11.81 14.99
CA GLN A 53 -2.85 12.96 15.63
C GLN A 53 -4.35 13.01 15.37
N TYR A 54 -4.80 12.60 14.18
CA TYR A 54 -6.22 12.47 13.88
C TYR A 54 -6.89 11.39 14.74
N LEU A 55 -6.31 10.19 14.76
CA LEU A 55 -6.85 9.06 15.53
C LEU A 55 -6.92 9.36 17.03
N ASP A 56 -5.97 10.13 17.58
CA ASP A 56 -5.99 10.57 18.99
C ASP A 56 -7.22 11.44 19.33
N THR A 57 -7.87 12.04 18.34
CA THR A 57 -9.13 12.80 18.56
C THR A 57 -10.38 11.93 18.55
N LEU A 58 -10.26 10.66 18.15
CA LEU A 58 -11.38 9.74 17.99
C LEU A 58 -11.47 8.76 19.15
N THR A 59 -12.70 8.38 19.50
CA THR A 59 -12.92 7.25 20.40
C THR A 59 -12.69 5.95 19.64
N ALA A 60 -11.81 5.10 20.16
CA ALA A 60 -11.57 3.76 19.62
C ALA A 60 -12.88 2.95 19.55
N LYS A 61 -13.18 2.40 18.37
CA LYS A 61 -14.32 1.52 18.16
C LYS A 61 -13.92 0.07 18.48
N SER A 62 -14.74 -0.64 19.25
CA SER A 62 -14.44 -1.98 19.74
C SER A 62 -14.64 -3.12 18.73
N ASN A 63 -15.24 -2.84 17.56
CA ASN A 63 -15.80 -3.89 16.68
C ASN A 63 -15.16 -3.97 15.28
N ASN A 64 -13.96 -3.42 15.07
CA ASN A 64 -13.29 -3.52 13.78
C ASN A 64 -12.54 -4.85 13.67
N ARG A 65 -13.15 -5.87 13.06
CA ARG A 65 -12.46 -7.15 12.80
C ARG A 65 -11.78 -7.05 11.45
N VAL A 66 -10.46 -7.22 11.43
CA VAL A 66 -9.66 -7.32 10.18
C VAL A 66 -10.25 -8.37 9.24
N GLN A 67 -10.81 -9.45 9.80
CA GLN A 67 -11.45 -10.50 9.02
C GLN A 67 -12.62 -10.00 8.15
N ASP A 68 -13.41 -9.04 8.63
CA ASP A 68 -14.55 -8.51 7.86
C ASP A 68 -14.07 -7.80 6.59
N VAL A 69 -12.91 -7.14 6.65
CA VAL A 69 -12.26 -6.51 5.48
C VAL A 69 -11.74 -7.57 4.52
N LEU A 70 -11.07 -8.60 5.03
CA LEU A 70 -10.55 -9.71 4.22
C LEU A 70 -11.67 -10.46 3.49
N ASP A 71 -12.77 -10.74 4.18
CA ASP A 71 -13.93 -11.41 3.60
C ASP A 71 -14.57 -10.57 2.48
N ASN A 72 -14.64 -9.24 2.67
CA ASN A 72 -15.13 -8.33 1.66
C ASN A 72 -14.19 -8.23 0.44
N LEU A 73 -12.87 -8.24 0.66
CA LEU A 73 -11.89 -8.27 -0.43
C LEU A 73 -12.03 -9.56 -1.25
N ALA A 74 -12.22 -10.71 -0.59
CA ALA A 74 -12.38 -12.00 -1.26
C ALA A 74 -13.63 -12.05 -2.16
N ARG A 75 -14.70 -11.34 -1.78
CA ARG A 75 -15.93 -11.22 -2.60
C ARG A 75 -15.76 -10.38 -3.85
N SER A 76 -14.69 -9.59 -3.97
CA SER A 76 -14.46 -8.74 -5.16
C SER A 76 -14.16 -9.52 -6.44
N GLY A 77 -13.90 -10.83 -6.33
CA GLY A 77 -13.58 -11.71 -7.46
C GLY A 77 -12.17 -11.54 -8.01
N ASN A 78 -11.35 -10.67 -7.41
CA ASN A 78 -9.95 -10.50 -7.77
C ASN A 78 -9.05 -11.45 -6.94
N PRO A 79 -8.01 -12.03 -7.55
CA PRO A 79 -7.00 -12.78 -6.79
C PRO A 79 -6.36 -11.92 -5.71
N ILE A 80 -6.33 -12.43 -4.49
CA ILE A 80 -5.65 -11.79 -3.36
C ILE A 80 -4.26 -12.41 -3.23
N VAL A 81 -3.24 -11.56 -3.32
CA VAL A 81 -1.85 -11.97 -3.10
C VAL A 81 -1.41 -11.45 -1.74
N ASP A 82 -1.14 -12.38 -0.82
CA ASP A 82 -0.56 -12.07 0.47
C ASP A 82 0.98 -12.17 0.47
N LEU A 83 1.59 -11.91 1.63
CA LEU A 83 3.03 -11.97 1.78
C LEU A 83 3.60 -13.38 1.50
N SER A 84 2.86 -14.43 1.86
CA SER A 84 3.31 -15.80 1.65
C SER A 84 3.34 -16.15 0.16
N GLY A 85 2.35 -15.67 -0.60
CA GLY A 85 2.32 -15.77 -2.06
C GLY A 85 3.51 -15.05 -2.71
N LEU A 86 3.81 -13.82 -2.25
CA LEU A 86 4.98 -13.08 -2.75
C LEU A 86 6.30 -13.80 -2.46
N GLN A 87 6.45 -14.39 -1.28
CA GLN A 87 7.65 -15.14 -0.92
C GLN A 87 7.85 -16.37 -1.81
N LYS A 88 6.78 -17.09 -2.16
CA LYS A 88 6.84 -18.19 -3.14
C LYS A 88 7.29 -17.69 -4.51
N LEU A 89 6.71 -16.59 -4.99
CA LEU A 89 7.07 -16.00 -6.27
C LEU A 89 8.56 -15.66 -6.32
N TRP A 90 9.09 -15.01 -5.27
CA TRP A 90 10.51 -14.67 -5.18
C TRP A 90 11.41 -15.91 -5.19
N ALA A 91 11.06 -16.95 -4.43
CA ALA A 91 11.85 -18.18 -4.39
C ALA A 91 11.94 -18.86 -5.78
N VAL A 92 10.85 -18.85 -6.55
CA VAL A 92 10.84 -19.38 -7.92
C VAL A 92 11.62 -18.49 -8.87
N GLU A 93 11.50 -17.16 -8.74
CA GLU A 93 12.29 -16.21 -9.52
C GLU A 93 13.80 -16.38 -9.29
N GLU A 94 14.23 -16.51 -8.04
CA GLU A 94 15.62 -16.77 -7.66
C GLU A 94 16.13 -18.10 -8.24
N LYS A 95 15.32 -19.16 -8.16
CA LYS A 95 15.66 -20.46 -8.75
C LYS A 95 15.87 -20.35 -10.27
N ILE A 96 14.96 -19.69 -10.99
CA ILE A 96 15.07 -19.51 -12.44
C ILE A 96 16.30 -18.66 -12.80
N ALA A 97 16.56 -17.60 -12.04
CA ALA A 97 17.75 -16.78 -12.24
C ALA A 97 19.04 -17.60 -12.08
N ALA A 98 19.12 -18.44 -11.04
CA ALA A 98 20.26 -19.32 -10.79
C ALA A 98 20.44 -20.37 -11.91
N GLU A 99 19.35 -21.02 -12.35
CA GLU A 99 19.38 -22.01 -13.43
C GLU A 99 19.82 -21.40 -14.78
N LYS A 100 19.49 -20.13 -15.02
CA LYS A 100 19.84 -19.40 -16.25
C LYS A 100 21.16 -18.62 -16.15
N GLY A 101 21.80 -18.60 -14.99
CA GLY A 101 22.99 -17.77 -14.75
C GLY A 101 22.74 -16.26 -14.89
N LEU A 102 21.53 -15.81 -14.55
CA LEU A 102 21.13 -14.40 -14.60
C LEU A 102 21.25 -13.74 -13.21
N PRO A 103 21.51 -12.42 -13.14
CA PRO A 103 21.51 -11.69 -11.87
C PRO A 103 20.12 -11.63 -11.23
N GLU A 104 19.06 -11.57 -12.05
CA GLU A 104 17.67 -11.62 -11.61
C GLU A 104 16.78 -12.20 -12.71
N PHE A 105 15.62 -12.70 -12.32
CA PHE A 105 14.54 -13.08 -13.21
C PHE A 105 13.23 -12.48 -12.68
N LYS A 106 12.40 -11.96 -13.58
CA LYS A 106 11.04 -11.49 -13.28
C LYS A 106 10.09 -12.03 -14.32
N PHE A 107 8.91 -12.44 -13.87
CA PHE A 107 7.83 -12.78 -14.79
C PHE A 107 7.33 -11.52 -15.51
N ASP A 108 7.00 -11.65 -16.79
CA ASP A 108 6.55 -10.57 -17.67
C ASP A 108 5.02 -10.43 -17.73
N SER A 109 4.29 -11.36 -17.12
CA SER A 109 2.84 -11.42 -17.16
C SER A 109 2.23 -11.72 -15.80
N LYS A 110 1.09 -11.07 -15.54
CA LYS A 110 0.27 -11.26 -14.35
C LYS A 110 -0.13 -12.72 -14.18
N GLU A 111 -0.54 -13.37 -15.27
CA GLU A 111 -1.04 -14.75 -15.26
C GLU A 111 0.07 -15.73 -14.88
N ALA A 112 1.31 -15.48 -15.30
CA ALA A 112 2.45 -16.32 -14.92
C ALA A 112 2.79 -16.17 -13.42
N MET A 113 2.79 -14.93 -12.90
CA MET A 113 2.98 -14.69 -11.48
C MET A 113 1.90 -15.38 -10.63
N LEU A 114 0.63 -15.25 -11.03
CA LEU A 114 -0.49 -15.84 -10.30
C LEU A 114 -0.44 -17.36 -10.28
N ARG A 115 -0.07 -18.02 -11.39
CA ARG A 115 0.11 -19.48 -11.42
C ARG A 115 1.13 -19.95 -10.38
N VAL A 116 2.28 -19.26 -10.26
CA VAL A 116 3.30 -19.61 -9.25
C VAL A 116 2.80 -19.41 -7.82
N ILE A 117 1.99 -18.39 -7.60
CA ILE A 117 1.42 -18.10 -6.28
C ILE A 117 0.37 -19.15 -5.88
N GLU A 118 -0.45 -19.60 -6.84
CA GLU A 118 -1.58 -20.52 -6.67
C GLU A 118 -1.18 -22.01 -6.70
N GLU A 119 -0.14 -22.38 -7.44
CA GLU A 119 0.35 -23.76 -7.54
C GLU A 119 0.82 -24.27 -6.16
N THR A 120 0.25 -25.41 -5.75
CA THR A 120 0.52 -26.14 -4.50
C THR A 120 0.95 -27.57 -4.83
#